data_AF-A0A534TS36-F1
#
_entry.id   AF-A0A534TS36-F1
#
_cell.length_a   1.000
_cell.length_b   1.000
_cell.length_c   1.000
_cell.angle_alpha   90.00
_cell.angle_beta   90.00
_cell.angle_gamma   90.00
#
_symmetry.space_group_name_H-M   'P 1'
#
loop_
_entity.id
_entity.type
_entity.pdbx_description
1 polymer ?
#
loop_
_entity_poly.entity_id
_entity_poly.type
_entity_poly.pdbx_seq_one_letter_code
_entity_poly.pdbx_strand_id
1 'polypeptide(L)'
;MTTGRIKYHWHTMTRTGKNQALRRSAPDPIVELNRADARCFNVLDGDFVEIISRRGKVMAQARVTEEITRGTCFLPFHWGRDEGFFKAANNLTISARDPVSRQPELKACAVRVRKVLEFPV
;
A
#
# COMPACT_ATOMS: atom_id res chain seq x y z
N MET A 1 -6.84 0.63 -6.75
CA MET A 1 -5.57 0.16 -6.14
C MET A 1 -5.27 -1.25 -6.58
N THR A 2 -4.00 -1.51 -6.89
CA THR A 2 -3.45 -2.86 -7.07
C THR A 2 -2.35 -3.12 -6.05
N THR A 3 -2.07 -4.40 -5.76
CA THR A 3 -0.99 -4.81 -4.86
C THR A 3 0.11 -5.56 -5.59
N GLY A 4 1.32 -5.54 -5.05
CA GLY A 4 2.41 -6.34 -5.61
C GLY A 4 3.61 -6.47 -4.68
N ARG A 5 4.75 -6.79 -5.28
CA ARG A 5 6.00 -7.10 -4.57
C ARG A 5 7.07 -6.07 -4.92
N ILE A 6 7.99 -5.86 -3.99
CA ILE A 6 9.24 -5.16 -4.22
C ILE A 6 10.41 -6.14 -4.07
N LYS A 7 11.55 -5.79 -4.66
CA LYS A 7 12.76 -6.64 -4.70
C LYS A 7 13.22 -7.13 -3.32
N TYR A 8 13.09 -6.28 -2.29
CA TYR A 8 13.74 -6.49 -1.00
C TYR A 8 12.99 -7.42 -0.05
N HIS A 9 11.69 -7.65 -0.27
CA HIS A 9 10.85 -8.38 0.67
C HIS A 9 10.20 -9.62 0.07
N TRP A 10 10.08 -10.65 0.91
CA TRP A 10 9.45 -11.92 0.55
C TRP A 10 8.16 -12.12 1.34
N HIS A 11 7.05 -12.27 0.61
CA HIS A 11 5.70 -12.38 1.17
C HIS A 11 5.47 -11.36 2.29
N THR A 12 4.88 -11.76 3.41
CA THR A 12 4.57 -10.89 4.55
C THR A 12 5.75 -10.74 5.52
N MET A 13 6.98 -10.67 4.98
CA MET A 13 8.23 -10.47 5.73
C MET A 13 8.56 -11.52 6.80
N THR A 14 7.89 -12.67 6.82
CA THR A 14 8.15 -13.77 7.79
C THR A 14 9.57 -14.34 7.70
N ARG A 15 10.25 -14.13 6.55
CA ARG A 15 11.67 -14.44 6.34
C ARG A 15 12.53 -13.18 6.24
N THR A 16 12.24 -12.28 5.30
CA THR A 16 13.09 -11.11 5.03
C THR A 16 13.07 -10.08 6.16
N GLY A 17 11.99 -9.99 6.93
CA GLY A 17 11.89 -9.09 8.09
C GLY A 17 12.81 -9.47 9.25
N LYS A 18 13.32 -10.72 9.28
CA LYS A 18 14.31 -11.20 10.26
C LYS A 18 15.74 -10.80 9.91
N ASN A 19 16.01 -10.44 8.65
CA ASN A 19 17.31 -9.96 8.23
C ASN A 19 17.37 -8.43 8.33
N GLN A 20 18.28 -7.91 9.15
CA GLN A 20 18.35 -6.48 9.42
C GLN A 20 18.68 -5.63 8.18
N ALA A 21 19.53 -6.13 7.28
CA ALA A 21 19.90 -5.41 6.07
C ALA A 21 18.70 -5.26 5.11
N LEU A 22 17.94 -6.35 4.90
CA LEU A 22 16.72 -6.33 4.08
C LEU A 22 15.59 -5.50 4.72
N ARG A 23 15.46 -5.55 6.05
CA ARG A 23 14.51 -4.69 6.77
C ARG A 23 14.83 -3.20 6.58
N ARG A 24 16.11 -2.83 6.63
CA ARG A 24 16.55 -1.44 6.46
C ARG A 24 16.42 -0.93 5.02
N SER A 25 16.48 -1.80 4.01
CA SER A 25 16.39 -1.37 2.60
C SER A 25 14.97 -0.95 2.18
N ALA A 26 13.93 -1.37 2.92
CA ALA A 26 12.56 -0.91 2.75
C ALA A 26 11.82 -1.05 4.10
N PRO A 27 11.94 -0.07 5.02
CA PRO A 27 11.41 -0.18 6.38
C PRO A 27 9.87 -0.07 6.44
N ASP A 28 9.27 0.69 5.52
CA ASP A 28 7.85 1.03 5.53
C ASP A 28 7.22 0.89 4.14
N PRO A 29 5.90 0.61 4.04
CA PRO A 29 5.21 0.59 2.77
C PRO A 29 5.20 1.97 2.14
N ILE A 30 5.47 2.01 0.84
CA ILE A 30 5.36 3.21 0.01
C ILE A 30 4.21 2.97 -0.97
N VAL A 31 3.27 3.92 -1.04
CA VAL A 31 2.22 3.90 -2.05
C VAL A 31 2.65 4.70 -3.26
N GLU A 32 2.54 4.12 -4.44
CA GLU A 32 2.86 4.82 -5.67
C GLU A 32 1.59 5.46 -6.25
N LEU A 33 1.69 6.75 -6.56
CA LEU A 33 0.61 7.56 -7.11
C LEU A 33 1.03 8.17 -8.45
N ASN A 34 0.08 8.24 -9.39
CA ASN A 34 0.29 8.98 -10.63
C ASN A 34 0.41 10.49 -10.35
N ARG A 35 1.26 11.19 -11.11
CA ARG A 35 1.45 12.66 -11.02
C ARG A 35 0.14 13.45 -11.10
N ALA A 36 -0.78 13.09 -11.99
CA ALA A 36 -2.03 13.82 -12.16
C ALA A 36 -2.96 13.63 -10.95
N ASP A 37 -3.05 12.41 -10.43
CA ASP A 37 -3.88 12.11 -9.27
C ASP A 37 -3.32 12.77 -8.00
N ALA A 38 -2.00 12.72 -7.81
CA ALA A 38 -1.33 13.37 -6.69
C ALA A 38 -1.62 14.88 -6.65
N ARG A 39 -1.58 15.56 -7.82
CA ARG A 39 -1.99 16.97 -7.94
C ARG A 39 -3.45 17.18 -7.54
N CYS A 40 -4.37 16.35 -8.02
CA CYS A 40 -5.79 16.43 -7.66
C CYS A 40 -6.01 16.22 -6.15
N PHE A 41 -5.19 15.41 -5.49
CA PHE A 41 -5.29 15.12 -4.06
C PHE A 41 -4.47 16.07 -3.18
N ASN A 42 -3.78 17.05 -3.78
CA ASN A 42 -2.82 17.92 -3.09
C ASN A 42 -1.75 17.13 -2.29
N VAL A 43 -1.24 16.06 -2.88
CA VAL A 43 -0.20 15.19 -2.34
C VAL A 43 1.10 15.47 -3.08
N LEU A 44 2.16 15.74 -2.33
CA LEU A 44 3.52 15.84 -2.83
C LEU A 44 4.25 14.50 -2.65
N ASP A 45 5.34 14.34 -3.39
CA ASP A 45 6.25 13.21 -3.17
C ASP A 45 6.80 13.26 -1.73
N GLY A 46 6.80 12.13 -1.05
CA GLY A 46 7.22 12.02 0.35
C GLY A 46 6.15 12.39 1.39
N ASP A 47 4.98 12.91 0.99
CA ASP A 47 3.88 13.13 1.93
C ASP A 47 3.33 11.79 2.46
N PHE A 48 2.89 11.77 3.71
CA PHE A 48 2.08 10.65 4.20
C PHE A 48 0.63 10.78 3.74
N VAL A 49 0.07 9.64 3.33
CA VAL A 49 -1.32 9.54 2.90
C VAL A 49 -2.04 8.42 3.63
N GLU A 50 -3.33 8.64 3.87
CA GLU A 50 -4.25 7.59 4.29
C GLU A 50 -4.96 7.05 3.05
N ILE A 51 -4.85 5.73 2.86
CA ILE A 51 -5.53 4.99 1.81
C ILE A 51 -6.68 4.25 2.47
N ILE A 52 -7.89 4.48 2.02
CA ILE A 52 -9.11 4.03 2.69
C ILE A 52 -9.91 3.18 1.72
N SER A 53 -10.33 1.99 2.17
CA SER A 53 -11.37 1.22 1.51
C SER A 53 -12.55 1.02 2.46
N ARG A 54 -13.61 0.38 1.98
CA ARG A 54 -14.74 -0.04 2.82
C ARG A 54 -14.36 -0.98 3.97
N ARG A 55 -13.21 -1.66 3.91
CA ARG A 55 -12.76 -2.61 4.95
C ARG A 55 -11.87 -1.97 6.02
N GLY A 56 -11.27 -0.83 5.73
CA GLY A 56 -10.31 -0.24 6.63
C GLY A 56 -9.36 0.73 5.93
N LYS A 57 -8.19 0.91 6.51
CA LYS A 57 -7.22 1.91 6.06
C LYS A 57 -5.78 1.43 6.18
N VAL A 58 -4.92 2.06 5.39
CA VAL A 58 -3.46 1.97 5.44
C VAL A 58 -2.87 3.37 5.45
N MET A 59 -1.79 3.54 6.21
CA MET A 59 -0.97 4.75 6.22
C MET A 59 0.36 4.42 5.53
N ALA A 60 0.72 5.21 4.53
CA ALA A 60 1.96 5.01 3.79
C ALA A 60 2.49 6.35 3.28
N GLN A 61 3.81 6.41 3.08
CA GLN A 61 4.40 7.53 2.36
C GLN A 61 4.08 7.42 0.87
N ALA A 62 3.76 8.54 0.22
CA ALA A 62 3.51 8.61 -1.20
C ALA A 62 4.81 8.73 -1.99
N ARG A 63 4.95 7.91 -3.03
CA ARG A 63 5.89 8.09 -4.14
C ARG A 63 5.12 8.54 -5.37
N VAL A 64 5.33 9.77 -5.80
CA VAL A 64 4.68 10.35 -6.98
C VAL A 64 5.50 10.03 -8.22
N THR A 65 4.94 9.24 -9.13
CA THR A 65 5.66 8.67 -10.28
C THR A 65 4.82 8.69 -11.56
N GLU A 66 5.47 8.53 -12.71
CA GLU A 66 4.82 8.30 -14.01
C GLU A 66 4.69 6.80 -14.34
N GLU A 67 5.30 5.92 -13.53
CA GLU A 67 5.29 4.47 -13.71
C GLU A 67 3.92 3.84 -13.43
N ILE A 68 3.00 4.57 -12.78
CA ILE A 68 1.65 4.12 -12.44
C ILE A 68 0.61 4.83 -13.30
N THR A 69 -0.33 4.05 -13.83
CA THR A 69 -1.48 4.54 -14.59
C THR A 69 -2.37 5.45 -13.73
N ARG A 70 -2.77 6.59 -14.29
CA ARG A 70 -3.76 7.49 -13.70
C ARG A 70 -5.05 6.75 -13.32
N GLY A 71 -5.66 7.14 -12.20
CA GLY A 71 -6.83 6.50 -11.60
C GLY A 71 -6.49 5.23 -10.80
N THR A 72 -5.22 4.86 -10.71
CA THR A 72 -4.74 3.70 -9.96
C THR A 72 -3.60 4.10 -9.02
N CYS A 73 -3.42 3.30 -7.97
CA CYS A 73 -2.26 3.35 -7.09
C CYS A 73 -1.75 1.94 -6.83
N PHE A 74 -0.46 1.83 -6.56
CA PHE A 74 0.20 0.58 -6.21
C PHE A 74 0.61 0.60 -4.74
N LEU A 75 0.29 -0.47 -4.03
CA LEU A 75 0.70 -0.66 -2.63
C LEU A 75 1.28 -2.07 -2.44
N PRO A 76 2.56 -2.20 -2.08
CA PRO A 76 3.15 -3.50 -1.79
C PRO A 76 2.57 -4.14 -0.53
N PHE A 77 2.39 -5.46 -0.53
CA PHE A 77 1.66 -6.18 0.53
C PHE A 77 2.55 -6.76 1.66
N HIS A 78 3.83 -6.41 1.69
CA HIS A 78 4.82 -7.10 2.51
C HIS A 78 4.69 -6.89 4.03
N TRP A 79 4.21 -5.74 4.45
CA TRP A 79 4.13 -5.38 5.87
C TRP A 79 2.91 -6.03 6.52
N GLY A 80 3.12 -7.21 7.12
CA GLY A 80 2.09 -7.95 7.84
C GLY A 80 1.69 -7.30 9.18
N ARG A 81 0.85 -8.00 9.95
CA ARG A 81 0.36 -7.53 11.27
C ARG A 81 1.48 -7.13 12.22
N ASP A 82 2.57 -7.91 12.24
CA ASP A 82 3.69 -7.70 13.16
C ASP A 82 4.55 -6.48 12.78
N GLU A 83 4.38 -5.95 11.57
CA GLU A 83 5.12 -4.76 11.08
C GLU A 83 4.37 -3.44 11.38
N GLY A 84 3.11 -3.53 11.79
CA GLY A 84 2.26 -2.40 12.15
C GLY A 84 0.85 -2.54 11.61
N PHE A 85 -0.15 -2.26 12.46
CA PHE A 85 -1.56 -2.50 12.13
C PHE A 85 -2.00 -1.79 10.83
N PHE A 86 -1.60 -0.53 10.62
CA PHE A 86 -1.97 0.26 9.45
C PHE A 86 -1.00 0.14 8.26
N LYS A 87 -0.10 -0.86 8.24
CA LYS A 87 0.87 -1.03 7.13
C LYS A 87 0.45 -2.10 6.11
N ALA A 88 -0.48 -2.97 6.49
CA ALA A 88 -0.85 -4.11 5.66
C ALA A 88 -1.82 -3.73 4.53
N ALA A 89 -1.39 -3.88 3.27
CA ALA A 89 -2.24 -3.65 2.09
C ALA A 89 -3.56 -4.47 2.13
N ASN A 90 -3.53 -5.65 2.75
CA ASN A 90 -4.70 -6.52 2.89
C ASN A 90 -5.77 -6.00 3.86
N ASN A 91 -5.51 -4.91 4.59
CA ASN A 91 -6.55 -4.16 5.29
C ASN A 91 -7.53 -3.51 4.31
N LEU A 92 -7.08 -3.25 3.08
CA LEU A 92 -7.87 -2.57 2.05
C LEU A 92 -8.59 -3.54 1.13
N THR A 93 -7.92 -4.65 0.73
CA THR A 93 -8.37 -5.57 -0.33
C THR A 93 -9.77 -6.11 -0.09
N ILE A 94 -10.55 -6.39 -1.12
CA ILE A 94 -11.93 -6.88 -0.94
C ILE A 94 -11.96 -8.34 -0.44
N SER A 95 -12.99 -8.75 0.31
CA SER A 95 -13.20 -10.15 0.71
C SER A 95 -13.81 -11.04 -0.38
N ALA A 96 -13.89 -10.53 -1.62
CA ALA A 96 -14.42 -11.24 -2.77
C ALA A 96 -13.46 -12.36 -3.17
N ARG A 97 -14.06 -13.47 -3.63
CA ARG A 97 -13.33 -14.63 -4.13
C ARG A 97 -13.97 -15.06 -5.43
N ASP A 98 -13.15 -15.53 -6.34
CA ASP A 98 -13.61 -16.18 -7.56
C ASP A 98 -14.45 -17.43 -7.22
N PRO A 99 -15.65 -17.60 -7.79
CA PRO A 99 -16.55 -18.70 -7.43
C PRO A 99 -15.99 -20.09 -7.77
N VAL A 100 -15.09 -20.20 -8.76
CA VAL A 100 -14.55 -21.48 -9.24
C VAL A 100 -13.27 -21.84 -8.48
N SER A 101 -12.25 -21.01 -8.57
CA SER A 101 -10.92 -21.24 -7.99
C SER A 101 -10.83 -20.92 -6.50
N ARG A 102 -11.83 -20.19 -5.97
CA ARG A 102 -11.87 -19.70 -4.58
C ARG A 102 -10.73 -18.73 -4.23
N GLN A 103 -9.98 -18.24 -5.22
CA GLN A 103 -8.89 -17.30 -5.03
C GLN A 103 -9.42 -15.90 -4.66
N PRO A 104 -8.75 -15.17 -3.76
CA PRO A 104 -9.15 -13.82 -3.37
C PRO A 104 -8.76 -12.77 -4.41
N GLU A 105 -9.55 -11.69 -4.48
CA GLU A 105 -9.22 -10.53 -5.30
C GLU A 105 -8.23 -9.60 -4.57
N LEU A 106 -7.00 -9.50 -5.09
CA LEU A 106 -5.90 -8.72 -4.51
C LEU A 106 -5.32 -7.66 -5.47
N LYS A 107 -5.75 -7.64 -6.72
CA LYS A 107 -5.23 -6.79 -7.81
C LYS A 107 -6.14 -5.61 -8.12
N ALA A 108 -7.41 -5.66 -7.71
CA ALA A 108 -8.36 -4.59 -7.87
C ALA A 108 -9.09 -4.31 -6.56
N CYS A 109 -8.86 -3.14 -5.99
CA CYS A 109 -9.62 -2.63 -4.86
C CYS A 109 -9.92 -1.13 -5.03
N ALA A 110 -11.19 -0.76 -4.91
CA ALA A 110 -11.61 0.64 -4.86
C ALA A 110 -11.13 1.27 -3.53
N VAL A 111 -10.41 2.37 -3.64
CA VAL A 111 -9.87 3.11 -2.49
C VAL A 111 -10.01 4.61 -2.71
N ARG A 112 -10.04 5.35 -1.61
CA ARG A 112 -9.85 6.80 -1.57
C ARG A 112 -8.49 7.10 -0.95
N VAL A 113 -7.75 8.03 -1.53
CA VAL A 113 -6.48 8.52 -0.98
C VAL A 113 -6.70 9.93 -0.44
N ARG A 114 -6.17 10.22 0.76
CA ARG A 114 -6.14 11.58 1.32
C ARG A 114 -4.78 11.89 1.94
N LYS A 115 -4.32 13.13 1.79
CA LYS A 115 -3.14 13.62 2.51
C LYS A 115 -3.39 13.61 4.01
N VAL A 116 -2.38 13.18 4.77
CA VAL A 116 -2.37 13.27 6.23
C VAL A 116 -1.80 14.63 6.60
N LEU A 117 -2.59 15.43 7.32
CA LEU A 117 -2.16 16.75 7.79
C LEU A 117 -1.55 16.67 9.19
N GLU A 118 -2.02 15.73 10.01
CA GLU A 118 -1.58 15.50 11.37
C GLU A 118 -1.58 14.01 11.66
N PHE A 119 -0.55 13.50 12.34
CA PHE A 119 -0.56 12.14 12.87
C PHE A 119 -1.30 12.14 14.20
N PRO A 120 -2.24 11.21 14.44
CA PRO A 120 -2.80 11.04 15.76
C PRO A 120 -1.66 10.69 16.73
N VAL A 121 -1.52 11.52 17.77
CA VAL A 121 -0.60 11.34 18.90
C VAL A 121 -1.00 10.13 19.71
#